data_AF-X5TZQ7-F1
#
_entry.id   AF-X5TZQ7-F1
#
_cell.length_a   1.000
_cell.length_b   1.000
_cell.length_c   1.000
_cell.angle_alpha   90.00
_cell.angle_beta   90.00
_cell.angle_gamma   90.00
#
_symmetry.space_group_name_H-M   'P 1'
#
loop_
_entity.id
_entity.type
_entity.pdbx_description
1 polymer ?
#
loop_
_entity_poly.entity_id
_entity_poly.type
_entity_poly.pdbx_seq_one_letter_code
_entity_poly.pdbx_strand_id
1 'polypeptide(L)'
;MATQQELPSLMKRLGPGARYVSTSEGDIRMSATLKKSELQFQKYGDAWVFVLTYRKNVLRRTRKGFQKAKEAAFVLPTYRAGANDIGSRVPSVAALGSKTVAIIGLGSLGSPAVAELAKNGCRKLIVWDCDYVEPGNSIRWAAGASAWGRRKTEFIKENIELEYPWTTVQPFFTGLAAPIQVRMASETTSYLPP
;
A
#
# COMPACT_ATOMS: atom_id res chain seq x y z
N MET A 1 -1.63 17.96 9.77
CA MET A 1 -0.74 19.11 9.51
C MET A 1 0.17 19.31 10.72
N ALA A 2 1.42 18.84 10.66
CA ALA A 2 2.41 19.19 11.68
C ALA A 2 2.73 20.68 11.52
N THR A 3 2.56 21.45 12.58
CA THR A 3 2.87 22.88 12.62
C THR A 3 4.33 23.12 12.24
N GLN A 4 4.57 24.11 11.38
CA GLN A 4 5.89 24.48 10.83
C GLN A 4 6.96 24.75 11.91
N GLN A 5 6.55 24.96 13.17
CA GLN A 5 7.40 25.11 14.35
C GLN A 5 7.97 23.79 14.93
N GLU A 6 7.39 22.62 14.68
CA GLU A 6 7.90 21.35 15.23
C GLU A 6 9.11 20.81 14.46
N LEU A 7 9.14 21.06 13.15
CA LEU A 7 10.18 20.60 12.23
C LEU A 7 11.62 20.99 12.66
N PRO A 8 11.92 22.24 13.04
CA PRO A 8 13.24 22.62 13.54
C PRO A 8 13.66 21.85 14.80
N SER A 9 12.72 21.57 15.71
CA SER A 9 12.98 20.83 16.95
C SER A 9 13.26 19.35 16.71
N LEU A 10 12.55 18.75 15.74
CA LEU A 10 12.72 17.37 15.31
C LEU A 10 14.04 17.20 14.55
N MET A 11 14.36 18.14 13.65
CA MET A 11 15.65 18.19 12.93
C MET A 11 16.84 18.28 13.90
N LYS A 12 16.71 19.04 15.01
CA LYS A 12 17.73 19.11 16.07
C LYS A 12 17.91 17.78 16.83
N ARG A 13 16.87 16.94 16.88
CA ARG A 13 16.88 15.58 17.46
C ARG A 13 17.35 14.50 16.48
N LEU A 14 17.13 14.70 15.18
CA LEU A 14 17.41 13.73 14.10
C LEU A 14 18.67 14.05 13.27
N GLY A 15 19.35 15.15 13.58
CA GLY A 15 20.59 15.54 12.93
C GLY A 15 21.68 14.47 13.05
N PRO A 16 22.74 14.56 12.22
CA PRO A 16 23.88 13.66 12.31
C PRO A 16 24.48 13.78 13.73
N GLY A 17 24.32 12.73 14.54
CA GLY A 17 24.76 12.75 15.94
C GLY A 17 23.66 12.75 17.00
N ALA A 18 22.41 12.38 16.68
CA ALA A 18 21.40 12.06 17.68
C ALA A 18 21.97 11.15 18.79
N ARG A 19 21.76 11.49 20.06
CA ARG A 19 22.26 10.68 21.18
C ARG A 19 21.57 9.33 21.19
N TYR A 20 22.29 8.30 21.61
CA TYR A 20 21.71 7.00 21.90
C TYR A 20 20.58 7.14 22.93
N VAL A 21 19.44 6.52 22.65
CA VAL A 21 18.33 6.35 23.57
C VAL A 21 18.38 4.93 24.10
N SER A 22 18.39 4.80 25.43
CA SER A 22 18.38 3.49 26.08
C SER A 22 16.99 2.87 26.07
N THR A 23 16.93 1.58 25.74
CA THR A 23 15.75 0.72 25.83
C THR A 23 16.03 -0.42 26.81
N SER A 24 15.04 -1.28 27.06
CA SER A 24 15.19 -2.46 27.92
C SER A 24 16.22 -3.47 27.39
N GLU A 25 16.45 -3.52 26.06
CA GLU A 25 17.29 -4.55 25.43
C GLU A 25 18.66 -4.04 24.95
N GLY A 26 18.84 -2.72 24.84
CA GLY A 26 20.08 -2.09 24.40
C GLY A 26 19.86 -0.60 24.15
N ASP A 27 20.80 0.05 23.47
CA ASP A 27 20.61 1.43 23.06
C ASP A 27 20.43 1.53 21.55
N ILE A 28 19.54 2.43 21.15
CA ILE A 28 19.25 2.74 19.74
C ILE A 28 19.63 4.17 19.41
N ARG A 29 20.00 4.42 18.16
CA ARG A 29 20.22 5.74 17.58
C ARG A 29 19.63 5.75 16.18
N MET A 30 18.94 6.81 15.80
CA MET A 30 18.51 7.01 14.43
C MET A 30 19.13 8.27 13.86
N SER A 31 19.64 8.20 12.64
CA SER A 31 20.06 9.37 11.86
C SER A 31 19.24 9.46 10.59
N ALA A 32 18.81 10.67 10.24
CA ALA A 32 18.15 10.95 8.97
C ALA A 32 19.08 11.77 8.07
N THR A 33 19.16 11.43 6.79
CA THR A 33 19.95 12.18 5.79
C THR A 33 19.16 12.32 4.51
N LEU A 34 19.18 13.52 3.92
CA LEU A 34 18.59 13.77 2.61
C LEU A 34 19.58 13.33 1.52
N LYS A 35 19.09 12.54 0.57
CA LYS A 35 19.85 12.11 -0.60
C LYS A 35 19.01 12.33 -1.86
N LYS A 36 19.64 12.85 -2.91
CA LYS A 36 19.02 12.90 -4.23
C LYS A 36 18.74 11.47 -4.73
N SER A 37 17.50 11.19 -5.07
CA SER A 37 17.05 9.87 -5.53
C SER A 37 15.95 10.02 -6.59
N GLU A 38 15.74 8.97 -7.37
CA GLU A 38 14.61 8.90 -8.29
C GLU A 38 13.32 8.67 -7.50
N LEU A 39 12.43 9.65 -7.51
CA LEU A 39 11.16 9.63 -6.78
C LEU A 39 10.00 9.12 -7.65
N GLN A 40 10.05 9.35 -8.95
CA GLN A 40 9.07 8.84 -9.93
C GLN A 40 9.85 8.46 -11.18
N PHE A 41 9.20 7.79 -12.14
CA PHE A 41 9.86 7.44 -13.40
C PHE A 41 10.54 8.68 -14.03
N GLN A 42 11.86 8.64 -14.10
CA GLN A 42 12.73 9.70 -14.63
C GLN A 42 12.62 11.07 -13.92
N LYS A 43 12.05 11.12 -12.70
CA LYS A 43 12.01 12.34 -11.89
C LYS A 43 12.80 12.17 -10.61
N TYR A 44 13.76 13.06 -10.42
CA TYR A 44 14.64 13.07 -9.25
C TYR A 44 14.22 14.16 -8.26
N GLY A 45 14.37 13.86 -6.98
CA GLY A 45 14.18 14.80 -5.88
C GLY A 45 14.89 14.29 -4.64
N ASP A 46 14.62 14.93 -3.51
CA ASP A 46 15.23 14.54 -2.26
C ASP A 46 14.44 13.40 -1.60
N ALA A 47 15.15 12.36 -1.20
CA ALA A 47 14.62 11.24 -0.42
C ALA A 47 15.31 11.19 0.94
N TRP A 48 14.52 10.92 1.97
CA TRP A 48 15.06 10.65 3.30
C TRP A 48 15.63 9.24 3.37
N VAL A 49 16.86 9.13 3.84
CA VAL A 49 17.50 7.86 4.23
C VAL A 49 17.60 7.86 5.75
N PHE A 50 16.99 6.86 6.37
CA PHE A 50 17.05 6.65 7.81
C PHE A 50 18.00 5.50 8.10
N VAL A 51 18.95 5.72 8.99
CA VAL A 51 19.85 4.68 9.49
C VAL A 51 19.53 4.49 10.97
N LEU A 52 19.07 3.28 11.32
CA LEU A 52 18.91 2.84 12.70
C LEU A 52 20.17 2.10 13.12
N THR A 53 20.77 2.55 14.21
CA THR A 53 21.91 1.92 14.82
C THR A 53 21.51 1.36 16.17
N TYR A 54 21.89 0.12 16.44
CA TYR A 54 21.60 -0.60 17.67
C TYR A 54 22.90 -1.09 18.30
N ARG A 55 23.05 -0.89 19.60
CA ARG A 55 24.12 -1.46 20.41
C ARG A 55 23.51 -2.22 21.58
N LYS A 56 23.97 -3.45 21.79
CA LYS A 56 23.57 -4.20 22.99
C LYS A 56 24.33 -3.65 24.19
N ASN A 57 23.65 -3.42 25.31
CA ASN A 57 24.26 -2.96 26.56
C ASN A 57 24.92 -4.11 27.35
N VAL A 58 25.71 -4.91 26.65
CA VAL A 58 26.43 -6.05 27.24
C VAL A 58 27.92 -5.81 27.07
N LEU A 59 28.64 -5.87 28.19
CA LEU A 59 30.09 -5.90 28.21
C LEU A 59 30.55 -7.34 27.97
N ARG A 60 31.22 -7.58 26.85
CA ARG A 60 31.83 -8.86 26.53
C ARG A 60 33.26 -8.88 27.05
N ARG A 61 33.61 -9.88 27.85
CA ARG A 61 35.00 -10.11 28.28
C ARG A 61 35.82 -10.58 27.08
N THR A 62 36.93 -9.91 26.82
CA THR A 62 37.89 -10.21 25.75
C THR A 62 39.31 -10.35 26.33
N ARG A 63 40.28 -10.82 25.52
CA ARG A 63 41.70 -10.86 25.91
C ARG A 63 42.28 -9.48 26.28
N LYS A 64 41.65 -8.38 25.83
CA LYS A 64 42.03 -6.98 26.12
C LYS A 64 41.12 -6.31 27.19
N GLY A 65 40.40 -7.10 27.99
CA GLY A 65 39.46 -6.59 29.02
C GLY A 65 37.99 -6.60 28.59
N PHE A 66 37.14 -5.85 29.28
CA PHE A 66 35.71 -5.71 28.95
C PHE A 66 35.52 -4.76 27.76
N GLN A 67 34.89 -5.26 26.70
CA GLN A 67 34.58 -4.48 25.49
C GLN A 67 33.06 -4.41 25.33
N LYS A 68 32.53 -3.26 24.89
CA LYS A 68 31.11 -3.15 24.55
C LYS A 68 30.78 -4.04 23.35
N ALA A 69 29.58 -4.61 23.33
CA ALA A 69 29.10 -5.38 22.18
C ALA A 69 29.15 -4.55 20.88
N LYS A 70 29.33 -5.24 19.75
CA LYS A 70 29.45 -4.61 18.43
C LYS A 70 28.15 -3.88 18.05
N GLU A 71 28.30 -2.67 17.54
CA GLU A 71 27.22 -1.85 16.99
C GLU A 71 26.74 -2.43 15.66
N ALA A 72 25.42 -2.53 15.47
CA ALA A 72 24.77 -2.95 14.23
C ALA A 72 24.00 -1.79 13.63
N ALA A 73 24.09 -1.59 12.33
CA ALA A 73 23.38 -0.51 11.62
C ALA A 73 22.50 -1.10 10.52
N PHE A 74 21.29 -0.55 10.40
CA PHE A 74 20.25 -0.95 9.46
C PHE A 74 19.75 0.29 8.73
N VAL A 75 19.61 0.22 7.41
CA VAL A 75 18.85 1.23 6.68
C VAL A 75 17.37 0.90 6.87
N LEU A 76 16.61 1.84 7.43
CA LEU A 76 15.17 1.66 7.57
C LEU A 76 14.52 1.91 6.20
N PRO A 77 13.82 0.91 5.63
CA PRO A 77 13.10 1.12 4.39
C PRO A 77 11.94 2.10 4.64
N THR A 78 11.81 3.08 3.76
CA THR A 78 10.67 4.00 3.75
C THR A 78 9.88 3.79 2.48
N TYR A 79 8.59 3.57 2.65
CA TYR A 79 7.67 3.39 1.53
C TYR A 79 6.74 4.59 1.48
N ARG A 80 6.56 5.13 0.28
CA ARG A 80 5.53 6.12 0.02
C ARG A 80 4.31 5.37 -0.50
N ALA A 81 3.22 5.52 0.21
CA ALA A 81 1.96 4.86 -0.07
C ALA A 81 0.82 5.89 -0.07
N GLY A 82 1.03 7.04 -0.70
CA GLY A 82 -0.04 7.99 -1.01
C GLY A 82 -0.74 7.64 -2.33
N ALA A 83 -1.93 8.18 -2.54
CA ALA A 83 -2.72 7.95 -3.76
C ALA A 83 -2.00 8.34 -5.06
N ASN A 84 -1.06 9.30 -4.97
CA ASN A 84 -0.25 9.77 -6.09
C ASN A 84 1.09 9.02 -6.22
N ASP A 85 1.46 8.19 -5.24
CA ASP A 85 2.67 7.38 -5.30
C ASP A 85 2.44 6.08 -6.09
N ILE A 86 1.20 5.58 -6.12
CA ILE A 86 0.81 4.44 -6.95
C ILE A 86 0.86 4.80 -8.42
N GLY A 87 1.50 3.94 -9.22
CA GLY A 87 1.71 4.17 -10.64
C GLY A 87 2.77 5.24 -10.95
N SER A 88 3.38 5.88 -9.95
CA SER A 88 4.41 6.92 -10.18
C SER A 88 5.65 6.41 -10.93
N ARG A 89 5.91 5.10 -10.85
CA ARG A 89 6.98 4.41 -11.60
C ARG A 89 6.56 3.94 -12.99
N VAL A 90 5.25 3.97 -13.31
CA VAL A 90 4.70 3.57 -14.61
C VAL A 90 3.66 4.62 -15.05
N PRO A 91 4.07 5.81 -15.50
CA PRO A 91 3.15 6.92 -15.73
C PRO A 91 1.99 6.63 -16.70
N SER A 92 2.18 5.68 -17.63
CA SER A 92 1.13 5.26 -18.59
C SER A 92 -0.14 4.73 -17.92
N VAL A 93 -0.04 4.17 -16.71
CA VAL A 93 -1.21 3.64 -15.98
C VAL A 93 -2.14 4.74 -15.44
N ALA A 94 -1.66 6.00 -15.39
CA ALA A 94 -2.46 7.13 -14.93
C ALA A 94 -3.73 7.35 -15.79
N ALA A 95 -3.73 6.89 -17.04
CA ALA A 95 -4.86 7.03 -17.95
C ALA A 95 -6.15 6.35 -17.43
N LEU A 96 -6.04 5.25 -16.67
CA LEU A 96 -7.20 4.54 -16.12
C LEU A 96 -7.72 5.17 -14.82
N GLY A 97 -6.94 6.02 -14.16
CA GLY A 97 -7.28 6.58 -12.85
C GLY A 97 -8.56 7.43 -12.82
N SER A 98 -8.93 8.02 -13.96
CA SER A 98 -10.16 8.81 -14.11
C SER A 98 -11.34 8.02 -14.70
N LYS A 99 -11.13 6.77 -15.10
CA LYS A 99 -12.14 5.96 -15.79
C LYS A 99 -12.93 5.14 -14.79
N THR A 100 -14.21 4.97 -15.11
CA THR A 100 -15.06 3.95 -14.49
C THR A 100 -15.18 2.80 -15.50
N VAL A 101 -14.85 1.59 -15.08
CA VAL A 101 -14.92 0.39 -15.93
C VAL A 101 -15.92 -0.59 -15.34
N ALA A 102 -16.83 -1.08 -16.17
CA ALA A 102 -17.78 -2.12 -15.80
C ALA A 102 -17.36 -3.47 -16.40
N ILE A 103 -17.38 -4.52 -15.58
CA ILE A 103 -17.15 -5.91 -15.99
C ILE A 103 -18.40 -6.72 -15.66
N ILE A 104 -19.02 -7.27 -16.71
CA ILE A 104 -20.19 -8.14 -16.62
C ILE A 104 -19.74 -9.57 -16.89
N GLY A 105 -19.93 -10.43 -15.90
CA GLY A 105 -19.37 -11.77 -15.84
C GLY A 105 -18.01 -11.78 -15.16
N LEU A 106 -17.93 -12.45 -14.02
CA LEU A 106 -16.73 -12.71 -13.21
C LEU A 106 -16.31 -14.18 -13.29
N GLY A 107 -16.49 -14.80 -14.45
CA GLY A 107 -15.92 -16.10 -14.77
C GLY A 107 -14.40 -16.03 -14.97
N SER A 108 -13.84 -17.00 -15.68
CA SER A 108 -12.38 -17.15 -15.84
C SER A 108 -11.66 -15.98 -16.51
N LEU A 109 -12.38 -15.16 -17.29
CA LEU A 109 -11.81 -13.97 -17.92
C LEU A 109 -12.04 -12.72 -17.08
N GLY A 110 -13.27 -12.53 -16.60
CA GLY A 110 -13.65 -11.32 -15.87
C GLY A 110 -12.94 -11.19 -14.53
N SER A 111 -12.83 -12.28 -13.75
CA SER A 111 -12.21 -12.22 -12.43
C SER A 111 -10.75 -11.77 -12.46
N PRO A 112 -9.83 -12.33 -13.28
CA PRO A 112 -8.47 -11.80 -13.37
C PRO A 112 -8.42 -10.41 -14.02
N ALA A 113 -9.32 -10.10 -14.97
CA ALA A 113 -9.35 -8.78 -15.61
C ALA A 113 -9.63 -7.64 -14.61
N VAL A 114 -10.50 -7.85 -13.62
CA VAL A 114 -10.73 -6.86 -12.55
C VAL A 114 -9.42 -6.57 -11.79
N ALA A 115 -8.66 -7.61 -11.44
CA ALA A 115 -7.39 -7.47 -10.73
C ALA A 115 -6.33 -6.75 -11.57
N GLU A 116 -6.23 -7.05 -12.86
CA GLU A 116 -5.31 -6.35 -13.75
C GLU A 116 -5.69 -4.88 -13.96
N LEU A 117 -6.98 -4.54 -14.05
CA LEU A 117 -7.42 -3.15 -14.12
C LEU A 117 -7.08 -2.37 -12.85
N ALA A 118 -7.33 -2.95 -11.67
CA ALA A 118 -6.98 -2.34 -10.39
C ALA A 118 -5.46 -2.13 -10.26
N LYS A 119 -4.66 -3.15 -10.60
CA LYS A 119 -3.19 -3.09 -10.63
C LYS A 119 -2.68 -1.98 -11.56
N ASN A 120 -3.35 -1.78 -12.69
CA ASN A 120 -3.04 -0.72 -13.65
C ASN A 120 -3.74 0.61 -13.33
N GLY A 121 -4.14 0.84 -12.08
CA GLY A 121 -4.54 2.16 -11.60
C GLY A 121 -5.98 2.56 -11.89
N CYS A 122 -6.84 1.63 -12.33
CA CYS A 122 -8.27 1.90 -12.40
C CYS A 122 -8.83 2.08 -10.99
N ARG A 123 -9.46 3.23 -10.71
CA ARG A 123 -9.95 3.58 -9.36
C ARG A 123 -11.41 3.22 -9.12
N LYS A 124 -12.20 3.00 -10.18
CA LYS A 124 -13.64 2.76 -10.09
C LYS A 124 -14.02 1.57 -10.94
N LEU A 125 -14.38 0.48 -10.29
CA LEU A 125 -14.81 -0.75 -10.93
C LEU A 125 -16.26 -1.05 -10.58
N ILE A 126 -17.05 -1.38 -11.59
CA ILE A 126 -18.38 -1.95 -11.41
C ILE A 126 -18.29 -3.41 -11.83
N VAL A 127 -18.68 -4.32 -10.95
CA VAL A 127 -18.61 -5.76 -11.20
C VAL A 127 -19.97 -6.39 -11.09
N TRP A 128 -20.29 -7.29 -12.02
CA TRP A 128 -21.60 -7.94 -12.06
C TRP A 128 -21.42 -9.43 -12.36
N ASP A 129 -21.96 -10.28 -11.50
CA ASP A 129 -22.11 -11.73 -11.73
C ASP A 129 -23.28 -12.24 -10.87
N CYS A 130 -23.90 -13.36 -11.25
CA CYS A 130 -25.01 -13.98 -10.52
C CYS A 130 -24.63 -15.30 -9.84
N ASP A 131 -23.35 -15.65 -9.84
CA ASP A 131 -22.86 -16.97 -9.45
C ASP A 131 -21.96 -16.95 -8.20
N TYR A 132 -21.85 -18.12 -7.58
CA TYR A 132 -20.96 -18.40 -6.46
C TYR A 132 -19.65 -19.01 -6.96
N VAL A 133 -18.62 -18.92 -6.14
CA VAL A 133 -17.36 -19.61 -6.42
C VAL A 133 -17.49 -21.07 -5.96
N GLU A 134 -17.18 -21.99 -6.86
CA GLU A 134 -17.24 -23.42 -6.59
C GLU A 134 -15.84 -24.04 -6.73
N PRO A 135 -15.54 -25.12 -6.00
CA PRO A 135 -14.25 -25.80 -6.14
C PRO A 135 -13.89 -26.13 -7.60
N GLY A 136 -14.87 -26.60 -8.39
CA GLY A 136 -14.66 -26.98 -9.79
C GLY A 136 -14.36 -25.81 -10.73
N ASN A 137 -14.87 -24.61 -10.44
CA ASN A 137 -14.63 -23.43 -11.28
C ASN A 137 -13.37 -22.64 -10.85
N SER A 138 -12.80 -22.93 -9.67
CA SER A 138 -11.73 -22.15 -9.05
C SER A 138 -10.36 -22.31 -9.71
N ILE A 139 -10.09 -23.42 -10.42
CA ILE A 139 -8.79 -23.67 -11.07
C ILE A 139 -8.42 -22.61 -12.13
N ARG A 140 -9.42 -21.89 -12.64
CA ARG A 140 -9.30 -20.84 -13.66
C ARG A 140 -9.82 -19.50 -13.17
N TRP A 141 -10.04 -19.36 -11.87
CA TRP A 141 -10.62 -18.18 -11.25
C TRP A 141 -9.56 -17.36 -10.52
N ALA A 142 -9.90 -16.11 -10.15
CA ALA A 142 -8.92 -15.19 -9.55
C ALA A 142 -8.42 -15.61 -8.17
N ALA A 143 -9.10 -16.55 -7.51
CA ALA A 143 -8.71 -17.10 -6.21
C ALA A 143 -9.05 -18.59 -6.10
N GLY A 144 -8.44 -19.24 -5.11
CA GLY A 144 -8.65 -20.65 -4.81
C GLY A 144 -9.62 -20.88 -3.65
N ALA A 145 -9.27 -21.82 -2.77
CA ALA A 145 -10.15 -22.31 -1.70
C ALA A 145 -10.66 -21.24 -0.72
N SER A 146 -9.96 -20.11 -0.59
CA SER A 146 -10.40 -18.98 0.24
C SER A 146 -11.70 -18.33 -0.23
N ALA A 147 -12.14 -18.63 -1.45
CA ALA A 147 -13.31 -18.02 -2.06
C ALA A 147 -14.53 -18.95 -2.16
N TRP A 148 -14.36 -20.25 -1.93
CA TRP A 148 -15.42 -21.24 -2.15
C TRP A 148 -16.68 -20.93 -1.35
N GLY A 149 -17.85 -21.09 -1.98
CA GLY A 149 -19.15 -20.79 -1.39
C GLY A 149 -19.48 -19.31 -1.27
N ARG A 150 -18.59 -18.40 -1.68
CA ARG A 150 -18.81 -16.96 -1.65
C ARG A 150 -19.38 -16.46 -2.97
N ARG A 151 -20.16 -15.39 -2.94
CA ARG A 151 -20.60 -14.69 -4.15
C ARG A 151 -19.37 -14.12 -4.86
N LYS A 152 -19.25 -14.35 -6.16
CA LYS A 152 -18.09 -13.88 -6.95
C LYS A 152 -17.89 -12.38 -6.83
N THR A 153 -18.98 -11.61 -6.87
CA THR A 153 -18.97 -10.15 -6.82
C THR A 153 -18.49 -9.61 -5.48
N GLU A 154 -18.94 -10.18 -4.37
CA GLU A 154 -18.54 -9.78 -3.02
C GLU A 154 -17.07 -10.15 -2.76
N PHE A 155 -16.65 -11.36 -3.13
CA PHE A 155 -15.26 -11.77 -2.99
C PHE A 155 -14.32 -10.83 -3.77
N ILE A 156 -14.66 -10.53 -5.03
CA ILE A 156 -13.85 -9.64 -5.87
C ILE A 156 -13.80 -8.24 -5.28
N LYS A 157 -14.92 -7.69 -4.79
CA LYS A 157 -14.91 -6.39 -4.11
C LYS A 157 -13.91 -6.38 -2.95
N GLU A 158 -14.06 -7.31 -2.02
CA GLU A 158 -13.22 -7.34 -0.82
C GLU A 158 -11.74 -7.55 -1.16
N ASN A 159 -11.45 -8.50 -2.04
CA ASN A 159 -10.08 -8.80 -2.42
C ASN A 159 -9.41 -7.61 -3.12
N ILE A 160 -10.12 -6.93 -4.01
CA ILE A 160 -9.57 -5.77 -4.73
C ILE A 160 -9.40 -4.56 -3.83
N GLU A 161 -10.36 -4.27 -2.95
CA GLU A 161 -10.26 -3.13 -2.04
C GLU A 161 -9.19 -3.37 -0.95
N LEU A 162 -8.92 -4.62 -0.60
CA LEU A 162 -7.83 -5.00 0.30
C LEU A 162 -6.46 -4.83 -0.37
N GLU A 163 -6.28 -5.39 -1.58
CA GLU A 163 -5.00 -5.40 -2.29
C GLU A 163 -4.67 -4.04 -2.95
N TYR A 164 -5.70 -3.28 -3.35
CA TYR A 164 -5.57 -2.02 -4.07
C TYR A 164 -6.44 -0.92 -3.41
N PRO A 165 -6.00 -0.33 -2.27
CA PRO A 165 -6.83 0.55 -1.42
C PRO A 165 -7.39 1.83 -2.09
N TRP A 166 -6.89 2.21 -3.26
CA TRP A 166 -7.40 3.36 -4.03
C TRP A 166 -8.39 2.97 -5.13
N THR A 167 -8.75 1.69 -5.20
CA THR A 167 -9.77 1.15 -6.10
C THR A 167 -11.03 0.92 -5.30
N THR A 168 -12.15 1.46 -5.75
CA THR A 168 -13.48 1.17 -5.21
C THR A 168 -14.21 0.25 -6.16
N VAL A 169 -14.85 -0.78 -5.61
CA VAL A 169 -15.61 -1.77 -6.37
C VAL A 169 -17.08 -1.71 -5.96
N GLN A 170 -17.95 -1.53 -6.95
CA GLN A 170 -19.40 -1.62 -6.81
C GLN A 170 -19.92 -2.96 -7.34
N PRO A 171 -20.41 -3.87 -6.48
CA PRO A 171 -20.87 -5.19 -6.88
C PRO A 171 -22.38 -5.21 -7.18
N PHE A 172 -22.76 -5.94 -8.23
CA PHE A 172 -24.14 -6.28 -8.57
C PHE A 172 -24.30 -7.79 -8.65
N PHE A 173 -24.99 -8.37 -7.67
CA PHE A 173 -25.27 -9.80 -7.62
C PHE A 173 -26.70 -10.11 -8.09
N THR A 174 -26.92 -10.09 -9.39
CA THR A 174 -28.24 -10.38 -9.99
C THR A 174 -28.08 -11.04 -11.36
N GLY A 175 -29.08 -11.78 -11.82
CA GLY A 175 -29.11 -12.24 -13.21
C GLY A 175 -29.26 -11.08 -14.19
N LEU A 176 -28.69 -11.20 -15.39
CA LEU A 176 -28.75 -10.16 -16.44
C LEU A 176 -30.18 -9.72 -16.81
N ALA A 177 -31.16 -10.63 -16.68
CA ALA A 177 -32.57 -10.35 -16.97
C ALA A 177 -33.34 -9.74 -15.78
N ALA A 178 -32.72 -9.61 -14.60
CA ALA A 178 -33.39 -9.03 -13.43
C ALA A 178 -33.44 -7.50 -13.57
N PRO A 179 -34.60 -6.86 -13.31
CA PRO A 179 -34.70 -5.41 -13.34
C PRO A 179 -33.81 -4.80 -12.25
N ILE A 180 -32.89 -3.91 -12.65
CA ILE A 180 -32.07 -3.13 -11.72
C ILE A 180 -32.56 -1.70 -11.68
N GLN A 181 -32.84 -1.20 -10.49
CA GLN A 181 -32.92 0.23 -10.24
C GLN A 181 -31.51 0.77 -10.01
N VAL A 182 -30.92 1.32 -11.08
CA VAL A 182 -29.69 2.11 -10.96
C VAL A 182 -30.05 3.41 -10.26
N ARG A 183 -29.78 3.50 -8.96
CA ARG A 183 -29.74 4.81 -8.30
C ARG A 183 -28.49 5.50 -8.79
N MET A 184 -28.66 6.54 -9.62
CA MET A 184 -27.59 7.48 -9.91
C MET A 184 -27.11 8.01 -8.55
N ALA A 185 -25.84 7.78 -8.23
CA ALA A 185 -25.25 8.37 -7.04
C ALA A 185 -25.41 9.89 -7.16
N SER A 186 -26.11 10.51 -6.22
CA SER A 186 -26.07 11.95 -6.04
C SER A 186 -24.60 12.36 -5.94
N GLU A 187 -24.21 13.42 -6.64
CA GLU A 187 -22.86 13.99 -6.55
C GLU A 187 -22.57 14.40 -5.10
N THR A 188 -22.02 13.48 -4.31
CA THR A 188 -21.43 13.82 -3.03
C THR A 188 -20.05 14.36 -3.35
N THR A 189 -19.96 15.68 -3.48
CA THR A 189 -18.70 16.42 -3.42
C THR A 189 -18.08 16.18 -2.06
N SER A 190 -17.33 15.08 -1.92
CA SER A 190 -16.46 14.87 -0.78
C SER A 190 -15.24 15.77 -0.96
N TYR A 191 -15.29 16.93 -0.30
CA TYR A 191 -14.11 17.71 0.02
C TYR A 191 -13.07 16.78 0.67
N LEU A 192 -11.97 16.52 -0.03
CA LEU A 192 -10.74 16.07 0.60
C LEU A 192 -10.12 17.29 1.29
N PRO A 193 -9.79 17.24 2.60
CA PRO A 193 -9.06 18.32 3.22
C PRO A 193 -7.62 18.39 2.69
N PRO A 194 -6.99 19.57 2.73
CA PRO A 194 -5.67 19.84 2.15
C PRO A 194 -4.52 19.03 2.76
#